data_AF-A0AAW7AK06-F1
#
_entry.id   AF-A0AAW7AK06-F1
#
_cell.length_a   1.000
_cell.length_b   1.000
_cell.length_c   1.000
_cell.angle_alpha   90.00
_cell.angle_beta   90.00
_cell.angle_gamma   90.00
#
_symmetry.space_group_name_H-M   'P 1'
#
loop_
_entity.id
_entity.type
_entity.pdbx_description
1 polymer ?
#
loop_
_entity_poly.entity_id
_entity_poly.type
_entity_poly.pdbx_seq_one_letter_code
_entity_poly.pdbx_strand_id
1 'polypeptide(L)'
;MHVKYKSVASSYLAKIDTDNQEQDFQKALDNKFKKIDNNTKTLMNGIIESNKQTRTEIQEYKKTLEGKFQDNDKLIGKYNKSLSKMNQGIFSLFFVVLIVSLVSLITGPIGDILMLNSYADTIHDQIVQGESIWRYLAYLFYIIPFILLFFILWACTKFIDALDNKF
;
A
#
# COMPACT_ATOMS: atom_id res chain seq x y z
N MET A 1 -49.16 83.03 -33.23
CA MET A 1 -48.70 81.63 -33.03
C MET A 1 -48.80 81.18 -31.56
N HIS A 2 -49.84 81.55 -30.80
CA HIS A 2 -49.91 81.29 -29.35
C HIS A 2 -50.80 80.11 -28.94
N VAL A 3 -51.65 79.61 -29.85
CA VAL A 3 -52.70 78.63 -29.51
C VAL A 3 -52.20 77.18 -29.59
N LYS A 4 -51.25 76.89 -30.50
CA LYS A 4 -50.72 75.54 -30.71
C LYS A 4 -49.86 75.04 -29.55
N TYR A 5 -49.07 75.90 -28.90
CA TYR A 5 -48.22 75.50 -27.77
C TYR A 5 -49.02 75.19 -26.50
N LYS A 6 -50.12 75.93 -26.25
CA LYS A 6 -51.00 75.71 -25.09
C LYS A 6 -51.72 74.36 -25.16
N SER A 7 -52.22 73.99 -26.35
CA SER A 7 -52.89 72.70 -26.59
C SER A 7 -51.96 71.50 -26.37
N VAL A 8 -50.70 71.61 -26.83
CA VAL A 8 -49.72 70.53 -26.70
C VAL A 8 -49.29 70.38 -25.24
N ALA A 9 -48.99 71.48 -24.54
CA ALA A 9 -48.64 71.46 -23.11
C ALA A 9 -49.78 70.91 -22.23
N SER A 10 -51.04 71.26 -22.52
CA SER A 10 -52.20 70.70 -21.83
C SER A 10 -52.39 69.21 -22.12
N SER A 11 -52.05 68.73 -23.31
CA SER A 11 -52.10 67.30 -23.64
C SER A 11 -51.00 66.48 -22.95
N TYR A 12 -49.84 67.08 -22.68
CA TYR A 12 -48.77 66.46 -21.90
C TYR A 12 -49.09 66.46 -20.40
N LEU A 13 -49.63 67.56 -19.87
CA LEU A 13 -50.10 67.62 -18.48
C LEU A 13 -51.24 66.62 -18.22
N ALA A 14 -52.20 66.50 -19.15
CA ALA A 14 -53.28 65.50 -19.05
C ALA A 14 -52.82 64.04 -19.18
N LYS A 15 -51.61 63.78 -19.71
CA LYS A 15 -50.99 62.44 -19.75
C LYS A 15 -50.15 62.14 -18.51
N ILE A 16 -49.69 63.17 -17.81
CA ILE A 16 -48.93 63.04 -16.56
C ILE A 16 -49.91 62.86 -15.38
N ASP A 17 -51.11 63.46 -15.47
CA ASP A 17 -52.17 63.43 -14.44
C ASP A 17 -53.03 62.15 -14.45
N THR A 18 -52.70 61.16 -15.28
CA THR A 18 -53.39 59.87 -15.26
C THR A 18 -52.72 58.93 -14.28
N ASP A 19 -53.37 58.68 -13.13
CA ASP A 19 -53.13 57.62 -12.13
C ASP A 19 -52.69 56.26 -12.71
N ASN A 20 -52.99 56.03 -13.99
CA ASN A 20 -52.61 54.84 -14.74
C ASN A 20 -51.08 54.61 -14.83
N GLN A 21 -50.23 55.66 -14.86
CA GLN A 21 -48.78 55.44 -14.98
C GLN A 21 -48.17 54.90 -13.69
N GLU A 22 -48.58 55.40 -12.53
CA GLU A 22 -48.09 54.90 -11.24
C GLU A 22 -48.61 53.48 -10.98
N GLN A 23 -49.88 53.23 -11.31
CA GLN A 23 -50.49 51.92 -11.18
C GLN A 23 -49.86 50.88 -12.11
N ASP A 24 -49.59 51.23 -13.38
CA ASP A 24 -48.87 50.37 -14.32
C ASP A 24 -47.42 50.10 -13.86
N PHE A 25 -46.76 51.09 -13.27
CA PHE A 25 -45.41 50.93 -12.72
C PHE A 25 -45.39 49.99 -11.51
N GLN A 26 -46.33 50.15 -10.57
CA GLN A 26 -46.50 49.24 -9.43
C GLN A 26 -46.80 47.82 -9.89
N LYS A 27 -47.66 47.66 -10.90
CA LYS A 27 -48.02 46.35 -11.47
C LYS A 27 -46.83 45.70 -12.21
N ALA A 28 -46.02 46.49 -12.91
CA ALA A 28 -44.80 46.03 -13.55
C ALA A 28 -43.74 45.61 -12.52
N LEU A 29 -43.60 46.34 -11.41
CA LEU A 29 -42.74 45.98 -10.30
C LEU A 29 -43.20 44.70 -9.61
N ASP A 30 -44.47 44.57 -9.28
CA ASP A 30 -45.02 43.36 -8.62
C ASP A 30 -44.84 42.12 -9.51
N ASN A 31 -45.08 42.26 -10.82
CA ASN A 31 -44.81 41.19 -11.78
C ASN A 31 -43.32 40.82 -11.87
N LYS A 32 -42.41 41.82 -11.83
CA LYS A 32 -40.96 41.58 -11.80
C LYS A 32 -40.55 40.85 -10.52
N PHE A 33 -41.04 41.28 -9.35
CA PHE A 33 -40.77 40.63 -8.07
C PHE A 33 -41.31 39.19 -8.03
N LYS A 34 -42.54 38.94 -8.49
CA LYS A 34 -43.08 37.57 -8.63
C LYS A 34 -42.23 36.71 -9.55
N LYS A 35 -41.74 37.26 -10.68
CA LYS A 35 -40.83 36.53 -11.56
C LYS A 35 -39.50 36.21 -10.88
N ILE A 36 -38.94 37.15 -10.15
CA ILE A 36 -37.69 36.96 -9.39
C ILE A 36 -37.89 35.90 -8.31
N ASP A 37 -39.00 35.93 -7.56
CA ASP A 37 -39.29 34.96 -6.51
C ASP A 37 -39.46 33.54 -7.10
N ASN A 38 -40.21 33.41 -8.20
CA ASN A 38 -40.38 32.12 -8.88
C ASN A 38 -39.06 31.58 -9.46
N ASN A 39 -38.25 32.45 -10.09
CA ASN A 39 -36.94 32.05 -10.61
C ASN A 39 -36.01 31.63 -9.47
N THR A 40 -35.99 32.38 -8.36
CA THR A 40 -35.19 32.07 -7.17
C THR A 40 -35.59 30.73 -6.56
N LYS A 41 -36.90 30.46 -6.40
CA LYS A 41 -37.40 29.17 -5.91
C LYS A 41 -36.99 28.00 -6.81
N THR A 42 -37.07 28.18 -8.12
CA THR A 42 -36.66 27.16 -9.10
C THR A 42 -35.16 26.87 -9.00
N LEU A 43 -34.35 27.92 -8.92
CA LEU A 43 -32.89 27.82 -8.75
C LEU A 43 -32.53 27.13 -7.43
N MET A 44 -33.18 27.52 -6.33
CA MET A 44 -32.98 26.93 -5.01
C MET A 44 -33.30 25.44 -5.01
N ASN A 45 -34.43 25.04 -5.62
CA ASN A 45 -34.81 23.63 -5.73
C ASN A 45 -33.80 22.84 -6.57
N GLY A 46 -33.35 23.39 -7.70
CA GLY A 46 -32.31 22.78 -8.53
C GLY A 46 -30.99 22.59 -7.78
N ILE A 47 -30.58 23.58 -6.96
CA ILE A 47 -29.40 23.49 -6.11
C ILE A 47 -29.57 22.40 -5.05
N ILE A 48 -30.73 22.33 -4.38
CA ILE A 48 -31.00 21.32 -3.34
C ILE A 48 -30.96 19.91 -3.94
N GLU A 49 -31.59 19.72 -5.09
CA GLU A 49 -31.64 18.43 -5.77
C GLU A 49 -30.24 18.00 -6.25
N SER A 50 -29.49 18.92 -6.88
CA SER A 50 -28.09 18.69 -7.26
C SER A 50 -27.23 18.33 -6.04
N ASN A 51 -27.36 19.04 -4.93
CA ASN A 51 -26.62 18.72 -3.69
C ASN A 51 -26.97 17.33 -3.15
N LYS A 52 -28.25 16.95 -3.20
CA LYS A 52 -28.71 15.63 -2.76
C LYS A 52 -28.12 14.52 -3.64
N GLN A 53 -28.11 14.73 -4.95
CA GLN A 53 -27.48 13.80 -5.89
C GLN A 53 -25.97 13.68 -5.62
N THR A 54 -25.24 14.80 -5.53
CA THR A 54 -23.80 14.80 -5.23
C THR A 54 -23.48 14.10 -3.91
N ARG A 55 -24.28 14.32 -2.86
CA ARG A 55 -24.11 13.60 -1.58
C ARG A 55 -24.28 12.09 -1.73
N THR A 56 -25.21 11.66 -2.58
CA THR A 56 -25.49 10.25 -2.81
C THR A 56 -24.35 9.60 -3.59
N GLU A 57 -23.90 10.24 -4.66
CA GLU A 57 -22.73 9.81 -5.44
C GLU A 57 -21.48 9.72 -4.55
N ILE A 58 -21.20 10.72 -3.72
CA ILE A 58 -20.07 10.69 -2.78
C ILE A 58 -20.16 9.51 -1.82
N GLN A 59 -21.35 9.19 -1.31
CA GLN A 59 -21.54 8.05 -0.41
C GLN A 59 -21.32 6.71 -1.12
N GLU A 60 -21.79 6.58 -2.36
CA GLU A 60 -21.55 5.39 -3.19
C GLU A 60 -20.06 5.24 -3.51
N TYR A 61 -19.39 6.31 -3.94
CA TYR A 61 -17.95 6.33 -4.16
C TYR A 61 -17.19 5.90 -2.90
N LYS A 62 -17.56 6.42 -1.73
CA LYS A 62 -16.93 6.04 -0.46
C LYS A 62 -17.07 4.53 -0.19
N LYS A 63 -18.27 3.97 -0.38
CA LYS A 63 -18.51 2.52 -0.22
C LYS A 63 -17.67 1.69 -1.18
N THR A 64 -17.61 2.07 -2.46
CA THR A 64 -16.79 1.37 -3.45
C THR A 64 -15.31 1.44 -3.10
N LEU A 65 -14.83 2.60 -2.64
CA LEU A 65 -13.45 2.79 -2.23
C LEU A 65 -13.09 1.92 -1.02
N GLU A 66 -13.98 1.87 -0.02
CA GLU A 66 -13.82 1.05 1.17
C GLU A 66 -13.82 -0.44 0.85
N GLY A 67 -14.67 -0.89 -0.09
CA GLY A 67 -14.63 -2.25 -0.63
C GLY A 67 -13.30 -2.57 -1.32
N LYS A 68 -12.78 -1.64 -2.15
CA LYS A 68 -11.47 -1.81 -2.80
C LYS A 68 -10.32 -1.89 -1.79
N PHE A 69 -10.36 -1.12 -0.70
CA PHE A 69 -9.36 -1.20 0.36
C PHE A 69 -9.40 -2.56 1.06
N GLN A 70 -10.58 -3.05 1.43
CA GLN A 70 -10.71 -4.38 2.05
C GLN A 70 -10.22 -5.51 1.15
N ASP A 71 -10.47 -5.41 -0.15
CA ASP A 71 -9.99 -6.42 -1.10
C ASP A 71 -8.47 -6.33 -1.30
N ASN A 72 -7.89 -5.13 -1.31
CA ASN A 72 -6.44 -4.95 -1.31
C ASN A 72 -5.80 -5.52 -0.04
N ASP A 73 -6.38 -5.30 1.14
CA ASP A 73 -5.87 -5.88 2.39
C ASP A 73 -5.87 -7.41 2.37
N LYS A 74 -6.92 -8.02 1.81
CA LYS A 74 -6.96 -9.48 1.60
C LYS A 74 -5.88 -9.94 0.61
N LEU A 75 -5.64 -9.19 -0.46
CA LEU A 75 -4.60 -9.52 -1.44
C LEU A 75 -3.20 -9.43 -0.83
N ILE A 76 -2.91 -8.37 -0.07
CA ILE A 76 -1.67 -8.20 0.66
C ILE A 76 -1.47 -9.36 1.66
N GLY A 77 -2.51 -9.71 2.42
CA GLY A 77 -2.46 -10.84 3.35
C GLY A 77 -2.17 -12.17 2.64
N LYS A 78 -2.78 -12.42 1.48
CA LYS A 78 -2.48 -13.62 0.66
C LYS A 78 -1.05 -13.60 0.12
N TYR A 79 -0.58 -12.44 -0.33
CA TYR A 79 0.77 -12.28 -0.85
C TYR A 79 1.82 -12.54 0.23
N ASN A 80 1.68 -11.94 1.42
CA ASN A 80 2.57 -12.17 2.56
C ASN A 80 2.58 -13.65 2.97
N LYS A 81 1.41 -14.29 3.04
CA LYS A 81 1.32 -15.72 3.33
C LYS A 81 1.99 -16.58 2.26
N SER A 82 1.90 -16.19 0.99
CA SER A 82 2.56 -16.91 -0.11
C SER A 82 4.07 -16.71 -0.09
N LEU A 83 4.54 -15.50 0.19
CA LEU A 83 5.96 -15.19 0.34
C LEU A 83 6.57 -15.97 1.51
N SER A 84 5.90 -16.01 2.66
CA SER A 84 6.35 -16.80 3.82
C SER A 84 6.49 -18.28 3.47
N LYS A 85 5.50 -18.88 2.80
CA LYS A 85 5.58 -20.27 2.33
C LYS A 85 6.71 -20.50 1.31
N MET A 86 6.90 -19.55 0.39
CA MET A 86 7.98 -19.62 -0.61
C MET A 86 9.35 -19.54 0.05
N ASN A 87 9.54 -18.61 0.98
CA ASN A 87 10.78 -18.49 1.76
C ASN A 87 11.07 -19.80 2.51
N GLN A 88 10.07 -20.38 3.19
CA GLN A 88 10.24 -21.66 3.88
C GLN A 88 10.68 -22.79 2.92
N GLY A 89 10.11 -22.83 1.71
CA GLY A 89 10.53 -23.79 0.67
C GLY A 89 11.97 -23.57 0.18
N ILE A 90 12.35 -22.31 -0.06
CA ILE A 90 13.72 -21.94 -0.48
C ILE A 90 14.73 -22.30 0.62
N PHE A 91 14.42 -22.01 1.89
CA PHE A 91 15.26 -22.39 3.02
C PHE A 91 15.42 -23.91 3.15
N SER A 92 14.35 -24.67 2.94
CA SER A 92 14.43 -26.13 2.93
C SER A 92 15.38 -26.65 1.85
N LEU A 93 15.31 -26.09 0.63
CA LEU A 93 16.21 -26.48 -0.47
C LEU A 93 17.65 -26.09 -0.18
N PHE A 94 17.88 -24.89 0.37
CA PHE A 94 19.21 -24.45 0.79
C PHE A 94 19.81 -25.42 1.81
N PHE A 95 19.02 -25.88 2.79
CA PHE A 95 19.50 -26.82 3.82
C PHE A 95 19.87 -28.18 3.22
N VAL A 96 19.10 -28.69 2.27
CA VAL A 96 19.41 -29.94 1.54
C VAL A 96 20.72 -29.80 0.78
N VAL A 97 20.91 -28.71 0.03
CA VAL A 97 22.16 -28.45 -0.70
C VAL A 97 23.35 -28.33 0.25
N LEU A 98 23.17 -27.67 1.40
CA LEU A 98 24.20 -27.51 2.41
C LEU A 98 24.63 -28.86 3.00
N ILE A 99 23.67 -29.72 3.36
CA ILE A 99 23.96 -31.09 3.85
C ILE A 99 24.67 -31.91 2.77
N VAL A 100 24.18 -31.90 1.52
CA VAL A 100 24.80 -32.63 0.42
C VAL A 100 26.23 -32.15 0.16
N SER A 101 26.46 -30.83 0.23
CA SER A 101 27.79 -30.25 0.09
C SER A 101 28.73 -30.67 1.23
N LEU A 102 28.23 -30.71 2.46
CA LEU A 102 29.00 -31.17 3.62
C LEU A 102 29.38 -32.64 3.52
N VAL A 103 28.42 -33.50 3.15
CA VAL A 103 28.68 -34.93 2.94
C VAL A 103 29.69 -35.12 1.81
N SER A 104 29.53 -34.39 0.69
CA SER A 104 30.47 -34.46 -0.44
C SER A 104 31.87 -33.96 -0.11
N LEU A 105 32.01 -33.07 0.87
CA LEU A 105 33.30 -32.59 1.35
C LEU A 105 34.00 -33.60 2.27
N ILE A 106 33.24 -34.43 2.99
CA ILE A 106 33.78 -35.47 3.88
C ILE A 106 34.06 -36.78 3.12
N THR A 107 33.17 -37.18 2.20
CA THR A 107 33.23 -38.51 1.56
C THR A 107 33.54 -38.47 0.06
N GLY A 108 33.69 -37.28 -0.53
CA GLY A 108 33.79 -37.09 -1.97
C GLY A 108 35.12 -36.49 -2.44
N PRO A 109 35.30 -36.36 -3.77
CA PRO A 109 36.55 -35.90 -4.39
C PRO A 109 36.93 -34.45 -4.03
N ILE A 110 35.98 -33.66 -3.50
CA ILE A 110 36.23 -32.31 -2.99
C ILE A 110 37.09 -32.36 -1.72
N GLY A 111 36.90 -33.37 -0.86
CA GLY A 111 37.73 -33.61 0.32
C GLY A 111 39.17 -33.98 -0.05
N ASP A 112 39.36 -34.73 -1.14
CA ASP A 112 40.69 -35.05 -1.69
C ASP A 112 41.41 -33.80 -2.24
N ILE A 113 40.70 -32.92 -2.95
CA ILE A 113 41.25 -31.66 -3.46
C ILE A 113 41.70 -30.74 -2.32
N LEU A 114 40.97 -30.75 -1.20
CA LEU A 114 41.31 -29.98 0.00
C LEU A 114 42.31 -30.68 0.93
N MET A 115 42.86 -31.84 0.54
CA MET A 115 43.78 -32.68 1.34
C MET A 115 43.24 -33.06 2.72
N LEU A 116 41.91 -33.04 2.92
CA LEU A 116 41.28 -33.37 4.21
C LEU A 116 41.49 -34.83 4.59
N ASN A 117 41.58 -35.73 3.60
CA ASN A 117 41.87 -37.14 3.81
C ASN A 117 43.33 -37.35 4.28
N SER A 118 44.30 -36.65 3.69
CA SER A 118 45.70 -36.67 4.13
C SER A 118 45.87 -36.12 5.56
N TYR A 119 45.13 -35.07 5.90
CA TYR A 119 45.14 -34.50 7.25
C TYR A 119 44.51 -35.46 8.28
N ALA A 120 43.38 -36.08 7.93
CA ALA A 120 42.71 -37.06 8.78
C ALA A 120 43.59 -38.29 9.03
N ASP A 121 44.25 -38.82 8.00
CA ASP A 121 45.16 -39.96 8.11
C ASP A 121 46.41 -39.62 8.92
N THR A 122 47.00 -38.43 8.74
CA THR A 122 48.18 -37.99 9.51
C THR A 122 47.87 -37.82 11.00
N ILE A 123 46.69 -37.28 11.33
CA ILE A 123 46.22 -37.18 12.71
C ILE A 123 45.85 -38.56 13.27
N HIS A 124 45.24 -39.43 12.46
CA HIS A 124 44.89 -40.79 12.85
C HIS A 124 46.14 -41.62 13.19
N ASP A 125 47.19 -41.58 12.36
CA ASP A 125 48.45 -42.28 12.62
C ASP A 125 49.14 -41.76 13.90
N GLN A 126 49.13 -40.45 14.15
CA GLN A 126 49.65 -39.86 15.39
C GLN A 126 48.84 -40.27 16.64
N ILE A 127 47.53 -40.50 16.49
CA ILE A 127 46.66 -40.97 17.57
C ILE A 127 46.89 -42.46 17.86
N VAL A 128 47.13 -43.27 16.83
CA VAL A 128 47.31 -44.73 16.93
C VAL A 128 48.71 -45.09 17.44
N GLN A 129 49.76 -44.34 17.07
CA GLN A 129 51.14 -44.62 17.48
C GLN A 129 51.58 -43.91 18.79
N GLY A 130 50.81 -42.95 19.30
CA GLY A 130 51.20 -42.12 20.45
C GLY A 130 50.74 -42.66 21.81
N GLU A 131 51.67 -43.06 22.68
CA GLU A 131 51.38 -43.40 24.10
C GLU A 131 51.28 -42.17 25.05
N SER A 132 51.30 -40.94 24.52
CA SER A 132 51.53 -39.71 25.29
C SER A 132 50.35 -38.71 25.26
N ILE A 133 50.44 -37.65 26.07
CA ILE A 133 49.55 -36.46 26.12
C ILE A 133 49.23 -35.89 24.73
N TRP A 134 50.15 -36.06 23.77
CA TRP A 134 49.97 -35.71 22.36
C TRP A 134 48.76 -36.40 21.69
N ARG A 135 48.35 -37.58 22.15
CA ARG A 135 47.15 -38.28 21.66
C ARG A 135 45.87 -37.49 21.95
N TYR A 136 45.75 -36.93 23.14
CA TYR A 136 44.60 -36.12 23.53
C TYR A 136 44.58 -34.76 22.81
N LEU A 137 45.75 -34.18 22.57
CA LEU A 137 45.89 -32.94 21.79
C LEU A 137 45.48 -33.16 20.31
N ALA A 138 45.91 -34.27 19.71
CA ALA A 138 45.53 -34.67 18.35
C ALA A 138 44.03 -34.97 18.22
N TYR A 139 43.43 -35.61 19.25
CA TYR A 139 41.99 -35.84 19.31
C TYR A 139 41.19 -34.52 19.40
N LEU A 140 41.71 -33.52 20.13
CA LEU A 140 41.12 -32.19 20.17
C LEU A 140 41.10 -31.56 18.77
N PHE A 141 42.20 -31.64 18.03
CA PHE A 141 42.28 -31.17 16.64
C PHE A 141 41.37 -31.93 15.67
N TYR A 142 41.12 -33.23 15.90
CA TYR A 142 40.18 -34.03 15.12
C TYR A 142 38.72 -33.59 15.31
N ILE A 143 38.37 -33.07 16.49
CA ILE A 143 36.99 -32.63 16.80
C ILE A 143 36.72 -31.20 16.28
N ILE A 144 37.75 -30.37 16.11
CA ILE A 144 37.63 -28.97 15.65
C ILE A 144 36.78 -28.82 14.37
N PRO A 145 36.97 -29.62 13.29
CA PRO A 145 36.15 -29.54 12.09
C PRO A 145 34.66 -29.76 12.38
N PHE A 146 34.31 -30.68 13.27
CA PHE A 146 32.91 -30.98 13.65
C PHE A 146 32.29 -29.86 14.48
N ILE A 147 33.07 -29.24 15.39
CA ILE A 147 32.63 -28.08 16.17
C ILE A 147 32.38 -26.88 15.25
N LEU A 148 33.27 -26.63 14.28
CA LEU A 148 33.09 -25.58 13.27
C LEU A 148 31.83 -25.82 12.44
N LEU A 149 31.58 -27.06 12.03
CA LEU A 149 30.39 -27.48 11.32
C LEU A 149 29.11 -27.20 12.14
N PHE A 150 29.14 -27.56 13.43
CA PHE A 150 28.04 -27.28 14.36
C PHE A 150 27.81 -25.76 14.52
N PHE A 151 28.87 -24.97 14.63
CA PHE A 151 28.77 -23.51 14.70
C PHE A 151 28.25 -22.89 13.40
N ILE A 152 28.62 -23.41 12.24
CA ILE A 152 28.08 -22.97 10.94
C ILE A 152 26.59 -23.28 10.86
N LEU A 153 26.17 -24.49 11.24
CA LEU A 153 24.75 -24.85 11.30
C LEU A 153 23.98 -23.96 12.29
N TRP A 154 24.55 -23.68 13.46
CA TRP A 154 23.96 -22.80 14.46
C TRP A 154 23.90 -21.33 14.01
N ALA A 155 24.90 -20.85 13.28
CA ALA A 155 24.89 -19.53 12.67
C ALA A 155 23.83 -19.44 11.56
N CYS A 156 23.67 -20.49 10.76
CA CYS A 156 22.61 -20.58 9.74
C CYS A 156 21.22 -20.55 10.38
N THR A 157 20.96 -21.29 11.46
CA THR A 157 19.66 -21.24 12.15
C THR A 157 19.40 -19.86 12.73
N LYS A 158 20.39 -19.23 13.36
CA LYS A 158 20.27 -17.86 13.86
C LYS A 158 20.01 -16.83 12.76
N PHE A 159 20.62 -16.99 11.60
CA PHE A 159 20.39 -16.11 10.46
C PHE A 159 18.98 -16.30 9.87
N ILE A 160 18.49 -17.54 9.85
CA ILE A 160 17.09 -17.86 9.48
C ILE A 160 16.12 -17.22 10.46
N ASP A 161 16.32 -17.41 11.78
CA ASP A 161 15.47 -16.79 12.81
C ASP A 161 15.45 -15.26 12.69
N ALA A 162 16.60 -14.65 12.37
CA ALA A 162 16.71 -13.20 12.19
C ALA A 162 16.03 -12.69 10.92
N LEU A 163 15.96 -13.50 9.85
CA LEU A 163 15.23 -13.18 8.63
C LEU A 163 13.72 -13.40 8.80
N ASP A 164 13.31 -14.45 9.48
CA ASP A 164 11.90 -14.74 9.77
C ASP A 164 11.30 -13.67 10.70
N ASN A 165 12.08 -13.10 11.63
CA ASN A 165 11.63 -11.99 12.49
C ASN A 165 11.47 -10.64 11.76
N LYS A 166 11.95 -10.54 10.51
CA LYS A 166 11.97 -9.28 9.74
C LYS A 166 10.92 -9.25 8.61
N PHE A 167 10.24 -10.37 8.37
CA PHE A 167 9.15 -10.54 7.39
C PHE A 167 7.84 -10.89 8.11
#